data_AF-A0A292EDD5-F1
#
_entry.id   AF-A0A292EDD5-F1
#
_cell.length_a   1.000
_cell.length_b   1.000
_cell.length_c   1.000
_cell.angle_alpha   90.00
_cell.angle_beta   90.00
_cell.angle_gamma   90.00
#
_symmetry.space_group_name_H-M   'P 1'
#
loop_
_entity.id
_entity.type
_entity.pdbx_description
1 polymer ?
#
loop_
_entity_poly.entity_id
_entity_poly.type
_entity_poly.pdbx_seq_one_letter_code
_entity_poly.pdbx_strand_id
1 'polypeptide(L)'
;MSKFHTAANARIQDAIRSCELIMPDVLAREQDVAETKWFGYRFMSPLAATMLFAELYREILKQHVRVHQDKERAQQVRGLGANLFDAPNRVLTEVWNARLRADEMGIPYQLLIEFGLDFAGRRKWRRAPRPGQVFGTENSGWAWIAKLEQFLDGRFEACIRELSDLPEYRVENYRGLRSQNDLRDYLLDELRNTTRPWAMMLQTYCLEHRYLSVSAAIKAVPKQMRKNAISSIRSNVAQGHVVVAPVEPLPLVSYVPACFGIPVPQSSGCNGCSFAVQCAKSSGIVTEAMNDRHGALSPLQDRRDETRKEGQRRRTRRHRALKAASALRSNPSL
;
A
#
# COMPACT_ATOMS: atom_id res chain seq x y z
N MET A 1 -14.20 7.28 -5.55
CA MET A 1 -14.60 6.34 -4.46
C MET A 1 -13.95 6.82 -3.17
N SER A 2 -14.64 6.73 -2.03
CA SER A 2 -14.00 7.03 -0.73
C SER A 2 -12.81 6.10 -0.56
N LYS A 3 -11.63 6.67 -0.29
CA LYS A 3 -10.39 5.92 0.00
C LYS A 3 -10.51 5.06 1.26
N PHE A 4 -11.43 5.44 2.15
CA PHE A 4 -11.59 4.87 3.48
C PHE A 4 -12.97 4.27 3.67
N HIS A 5 -12.99 3.18 4.44
CA HIS A 5 -14.21 2.48 4.77
C HIS A 5 -14.92 3.17 5.93
N THR A 6 -16.17 3.56 5.71
CA THR A 6 -17.06 4.08 6.76
C THR A 6 -18.04 3.03 7.28
N ALA A 7 -18.12 1.87 6.62
CA ALA A 7 -18.98 0.76 7.00
C ALA A 7 -18.18 -0.53 7.20
N ALA A 8 -18.47 -1.25 8.30
CA ALA A 8 -17.86 -2.54 8.62
C ALA A 8 -18.09 -3.58 7.51
N ASN A 9 -19.31 -3.63 6.95
CA ASN A 9 -19.63 -4.56 5.87
C ASN A 9 -18.76 -4.33 4.62
N ALA A 10 -18.54 -3.08 4.21
CA ALA A 10 -17.69 -2.78 3.05
C ALA A 10 -16.25 -3.29 3.29
N ARG A 11 -15.71 -3.13 4.51
CA ARG A 11 -14.37 -3.63 4.85
C ARG A 11 -14.29 -5.16 4.80
N ILE A 12 -15.35 -5.84 5.25
CA ILE A 12 -15.46 -7.30 5.17
C ILE A 12 -15.57 -7.76 3.71
N GLN A 13 -16.36 -7.08 2.88
CA GLN A 13 -16.45 -7.41 1.45
C GLN A 13 -15.09 -7.25 0.74
N ASP A 14 -14.33 -6.22 1.07
CA ASP A 14 -12.96 -6.05 0.55
C ASP A 14 -12.03 -7.18 0.97
N ALA A 15 -12.15 -7.67 2.21
CA ALA A 15 -11.39 -8.82 2.70
C ALA A 15 -11.78 -10.12 1.97
N ILE A 16 -13.07 -10.40 1.83
CA ILE A 16 -13.59 -11.54 1.05
C ILE A 16 -13.06 -11.46 -0.38
N ARG A 17 -13.19 -10.29 -1.02
CA ARG A 17 -12.74 -10.09 -2.40
C ARG A 17 -11.22 -10.25 -2.55
N SER A 18 -10.45 -9.84 -1.54
CA SER A 18 -9.00 -10.07 -1.49
C SER A 18 -8.68 -11.57 -1.47
N CYS A 19 -9.38 -12.36 -0.66
CA CYS A 19 -9.22 -13.82 -0.57
C CYS A 19 -9.63 -14.55 -1.86
N GLU A 20 -10.63 -14.03 -2.58
CA GLU A 20 -11.03 -14.55 -3.89
C GLU A 20 -9.94 -14.31 -4.95
N LEU A 21 -9.24 -13.18 -4.88
CA LEU A 21 -8.34 -12.70 -5.92
C LEU A 21 -6.86 -13.07 -5.73
N ILE A 22 -6.42 -13.24 -4.50
CA ILE A 22 -5.00 -13.31 -4.14
C ILE A 22 -4.71 -14.54 -3.27
N MET A 23 -3.54 -15.14 -3.50
CA MET A 23 -3.05 -16.28 -2.73
C MET A 23 -2.83 -15.93 -1.25
N PRO A 24 -3.10 -16.85 -0.31
CA PRO A 24 -2.94 -16.58 1.13
C PRO A 24 -1.52 -16.20 1.56
N ASP A 25 -0.50 -16.74 0.89
CA ASP A 25 0.93 -16.41 1.15
C ASP A 25 1.24 -14.94 0.84
N VAL A 26 0.65 -14.38 -0.22
CA VAL A 26 0.76 -12.95 -0.56
C VAL A 26 -0.06 -12.11 0.41
N LEU A 27 -1.26 -12.54 0.79
CA LEU A 27 -2.11 -11.82 1.76
C LEU A 27 -1.51 -11.77 3.17
N ALA A 28 -0.76 -12.79 3.58
CA ALA A 28 -0.08 -12.80 4.88
C ALA A 28 0.88 -11.60 5.04
N ARG A 29 1.55 -11.20 3.95
CA ARG A 29 2.48 -10.06 3.94
C ARG A 29 1.83 -8.71 4.24
N GLU A 30 0.49 -8.60 4.14
CA GLU A 30 -0.22 -7.37 4.55
C GLU A 30 0.01 -7.04 6.02
N GLN A 31 0.24 -8.06 6.87
CA GLN A 31 0.52 -7.85 8.28
C GLN A 31 1.91 -7.25 8.49
N ASP A 32 2.89 -7.63 7.67
CA ASP A 32 4.29 -7.20 7.80
C ASP A 32 4.47 -5.73 7.38
N VAL A 33 3.69 -5.27 6.40
CA VAL A 33 3.83 -3.92 5.83
C VAL A 33 2.85 -2.90 6.41
N ALA A 34 1.95 -3.33 7.30
CA ALA A 34 0.86 -2.49 7.82
C ALA A 34 1.38 -1.19 8.47
N GLU A 35 2.57 -1.24 9.07
CA GLU A 35 3.19 -0.14 9.80
C GLU A 35 4.22 0.63 8.98
N THR A 36 4.83 0.02 7.97
CA THR A 36 5.82 0.68 7.11
C THR A 36 5.17 1.50 6.00
N LYS A 37 3.93 1.16 5.65
CA LYS A 37 3.16 1.78 4.57
C LYS A 37 3.11 3.30 4.69
N TRP A 38 3.11 3.99 3.55
CA TRP A 38 2.92 5.44 3.50
C TRP A 38 1.65 5.86 4.26
N PHE A 39 1.74 6.93 5.05
CA PHE A 39 0.69 7.36 5.98
C PHE A 39 -0.71 7.41 5.37
N GLY A 40 -0.82 7.95 4.15
CA GLY A 40 -2.10 8.09 3.45
C GLY A 40 -2.79 6.78 3.06
N TYR A 41 -2.13 5.63 3.21
CA TYR A 41 -2.66 4.32 2.80
C TYR A 41 -2.82 3.33 3.95
N ARG A 42 -2.41 3.67 5.19
CA ARG A 42 -2.37 2.73 6.34
C ARG A 42 -3.74 2.20 6.75
N PHE A 43 -4.80 2.99 6.54
CA PHE A 43 -6.18 2.62 6.86
C PHE A 43 -6.98 2.07 5.67
N MET A 44 -6.40 2.08 4.46
CA MET A 44 -7.01 1.44 3.28
C MET A 44 -7.02 -0.08 3.43
N SER A 45 -8.02 -0.75 2.87
CA SER A 45 -7.97 -2.21 2.73
C SER A 45 -6.87 -2.60 1.73
N PRO A 46 -6.41 -3.87 1.73
CA PRO A 46 -5.42 -4.33 0.76
C PRO A 46 -5.92 -4.18 -0.68
N LEU A 47 -7.21 -4.47 -0.90
CA LEU A 47 -7.86 -4.30 -2.19
C LEU A 47 -7.90 -2.83 -2.62
N ALA A 48 -8.40 -1.93 -1.77
CA ALA A 48 -8.49 -0.50 -2.08
C ALA A 48 -7.10 0.11 -2.38
N ALA A 49 -6.09 -0.24 -1.59
CA ALA A 49 -4.73 0.21 -1.83
C ALA A 49 -4.16 -0.32 -3.16
N THR A 50 -4.48 -1.57 -3.51
CA THR A 50 -4.04 -2.16 -4.78
C THR A 50 -4.79 -1.55 -5.98
N MET A 51 -6.08 -1.20 -5.82
CA MET A 51 -6.85 -0.45 -6.83
C MET A 51 -6.24 0.92 -7.07
N LEU A 52 -5.92 1.67 -5.99
CA LEU A 52 -5.25 2.97 -6.08
C LEU A 52 -3.89 2.85 -6.78
N PHE A 53 -3.08 1.87 -6.40
CA PHE A 53 -1.79 1.62 -7.06
C PHE A 53 -1.96 1.36 -8.56
N ALA A 54 -2.94 0.54 -8.95
CA ALA A 54 -3.22 0.23 -10.35
C ALA A 54 -3.72 1.46 -11.13
N GLU A 55 -4.54 2.30 -10.52
CA GLU A 55 -5.02 3.57 -11.08
C GLU A 55 -3.86 4.54 -11.34
N LEU A 56 -3.07 4.85 -10.31
CA LEU A 56 -1.89 5.72 -10.41
C LEU A 56 -0.90 5.19 -11.45
N TYR A 57 -0.69 3.87 -11.50
CA TYR A 57 0.18 3.28 -12.49
C TYR A 57 -0.31 3.51 -13.93
N ARG A 58 -1.61 3.37 -14.20
CA ARG A 58 -2.18 3.65 -15.54
C ARG A 58 -2.00 5.11 -15.92
N GLU A 59 -2.25 6.03 -14.99
CA GLU A 59 -2.17 7.47 -15.21
C GLU A 59 -0.73 7.92 -15.49
N ILE A 60 0.20 7.54 -14.61
CA ILE A 60 1.61 7.93 -14.70
C ILE A 60 2.25 7.28 -15.94
N LEU A 61 1.89 6.03 -16.27
CA LEU A 61 2.39 5.41 -17.50
C LEU A 61 1.95 6.17 -18.75
N LYS A 62 0.67 6.58 -18.83
CA LYS A 62 0.18 7.39 -19.95
C LYS A 62 0.93 8.72 -20.04
N GLN A 63 1.16 9.37 -18.91
CA GLN A 63 1.90 10.63 -18.87
C GLN A 63 3.37 10.44 -19.30
N HIS A 64 4.03 9.39 -18.80
CA HIS A 64 5.40 9.05 -19.17
C HIS A 64 5.53 8.78 -20.68
N VAL A 65 4.61 8.01 -21.28
CA VAL A 65 4.58 7.78 -22.74
C VAL A 65 4.35 9.08 -23.51
N ARG A 66 3.47 9.96 -23.02
CA ARG A 66 3.19 11.26 -23.63
C ARG A 66 4.43 12.16 -23.68
N VAL A 67 5.26 12.13 -22.63
CA VAL A 67 6.46 12.95 -22.51
C VAL A 67 7.64 12.37 -23.29
N HIS A 68 7.85 11.05 -23.25
CA HIS A 68 9.08 10.42 -23.73
C HIS A 68 8.97 9.68 -25.06
N GLN A 69 7.77 9.45 -25.59
CA GLN A 69 7.57 8.74 -26.85
C GLN A 69 6.75 9.57 -27.83
N ASP A 70 5.42 9.57 -27.67
CA ASP A 70 4.49 10.14 -28.64
C ASP A 70 3.13 10.42 -27.99
N LYS A 71 2.55 11.60 -28.29
CA LYS A 71 1.28 12.06 -27.72
C LYS A 71 0.07 11.25 -28.20
N GLU A 72 0.04 10.84 -29.47
CA GLU A 72 -1.03 10.03 -30.05
C GLU A 72 -0.95 8.59 -29.52
N ARG A 73 0.26 8.05 -29.43
CA ARG A 73 0.49 6.72 -28.85
C ARG A 73 0.06 6.67 -27.38
N ALA A 74 0.26 7.74 -26.61
CA ALA A 74 -0.15 7.81 -25.21
C ALA A 74 -1.66 7.59 -25.01
N GLN A 75 -2.52 8.03 -25.95
CA GLN A 75 -3.96 7.83 -25.87
C GLN A 75 -4.37 6.35 -26.02
N GLN A 76 -3.52 5.55 -26.69
CA GLN A 76 -3.76 4.13 -26.93
C GLN A 76 -3.15 3.23 -25.85
N VAL A 77 -2.24 3.75 -25.02
CA VAL A 77 -1.61 2.99 -23.93
C VAL A 77 -2.58 2.80 -22.78
N ARG A 78 -3.04 1.55 -22.60
CA ARG A 78 -3.89 1.17 -21.46
C ARG A 78 -3.07 0.78 -20.22
N GLY A 79 -1.86 0.24 -20.41
CA GLY A 79 -1.02 -0.28 -19.33
C GLY A 79 -1.59 -1.55 -18.70
N LEU A 80 -2.56 -1.39 -17.80
CA LEU A 80 -3.26 -2.46 -17.10
C LEU A 80 -4.71 -2.57 -17.59
N GLY A 81 -5.20 -3.80 -17.78
CA GLY A 81 -6.58 -4.05 -18.19
C GLY A 81 -7.62 -3.46 -17.24
N ALA A 82 -8.79 -3.06 -17.75
CA ALA A 82 -9.88 -2.54 -16.93
C ALA A 82 -10.48 -3.62 -16.00
N ASN A 83 -10.53 -4.86 -16.50
CA ASN A 83 -10.99 -6.06 -15.81
C ASN A 83 -9.95 -6.69 -14.87
N LEU A 84 -8.93 -5.93 -14.45
CA LEU A 84 -7.81 -6.46 -13.65
C LEU A 84 -8.29 -7.14 -12.35
N PHE A 85 -9.38 -6.63 -11.77
CA PHE A 85 -9.93 -7.07 -10.49
C PHE A 85 -11.17 -7.98 -10.65
N ASP A 86 -11.53 -8.41 -11.86
CA ASP A 86 -12.72 -9.24 -12.10
C ASP A 86 -12.48 -10.70 -11.74
N ALA A 87 -11.26 -11.18 -11.98
CA ALA A 87 -10.87 -12.55 -11.72
C ALA A 87 -9.39 -12.66 -11.33
N PRO A 88 -9.02 -13.71 -10.59
CA PRO A 88 -7.64 -13.98 -10.21
C PRO A 88 -6.76 -14.15 -11.44
N ASN A 89 -5.66 -13.41 -11.51
CA ASN A 89 -4.74 -13.49 -12.64
C ASN A 89 -3.33 -13.06 -12.25
N ARG A 90 -2.34 -13.49 -13.06
CA ARG A 90 -0.93 -13.23 -12.80
C ARG A 90 -0.58 -11.75 -12.78
N VAL A 91 -1.26 -10.92 -13.58
CA VAL A 91 -0.99 -9.46 -13.65
C VAL A 91 -1.46 -8.79 -12.36
N LEU A 92 -2.62 -9.19 -11.84
CA LEU A 92 -3.11 -8.69 -10.55
C LEU A 92 -2.16 -9.07 -9.41
N THR A 93 -1.69 -10.33 -9.36
CA THR A 93 -0.68 -10.74 -8.37
C THR A 93 0.62 -9.95 -8.51
N GLU A 94 1.04 -9.61 -9.73
CA GLU A 94 2.22 -8.76 -9.98
C GLU A 94 2.01 -7.34 -9.45
N VAL A 95 0.84 -6.73 -9.71
CA VAL A 95 0.46 -5.40 -9.20
C VAL A 95 0.40 -5.40 -7.67
N TRP A 96 -0.18 -6.42 -7.07
CA TRP A 96 -0.30 -6.57 -5.62
C TRP A 96 1.08 -6.65 -4.96
N ASN A 97 1.98 -7.47 -5.50
CA ASN A 97 3.35 -7.58 -4.99
C ASN A 97 4.17 -6.30 -5.20
N ALA A 98 3.98 -5.61 -6.32
CA ALA A 98 4.60 -4.30 -6.55
C ALA A 98 4.12 -3.28 -5.50
N ARG A 99 2.82 -3.26 -5.20
CA ARG A 99 2.24 -2.42 -4.15
C ARG A 99 2.79 -2.78 -2.77
N LEU A 100 2.86 -4.06 -2.42
CA LEU A 100 3.45 -4.51 -1.14
C LEU A 100 4.90 -4.04 -0.99
N ARG A 101 5.70 -4.12 -2.06
CA ARG A 101 7.08 -3.61 -2.04
C ARG A 101 7.15 -2.09 -1.89
N ALA A 102 6.17 -1.36 -2.40
CA ALA A 102 6.03 0.08 -2.15
C ALA A 102 5.69 0.36 -0.68
N ASP A 103 4.79 -0.44 -0.09
CA ASP A 103 4.38 -0.36 1.31
C ASP A 103 5.55 -0.67 2.25
N GLU A 104 6.40 -1.64 1.93
CA GLU A 104 7.64 -1.96 2.67
C GLU A 104 8.58 -0.75 2.76
N MET A 105 8.64 0.05 1.69
CA MET A 105 9.52 1.21 1.62
C MET A 105 8.90 2.48 2.21
N GLY A 106 7.60 2.48 2.49
CA GLY A 106 6.88 3.65 3.02
C GLY A 106 6.80 4.83 2.06
N ILE A 107 6.89 4.60 0.74
CA ILE A 107 6.93 5.66 -0.27
C ILE A 107 5.54 5.87 -0.89
N PRO A 108 5.12 7.12 -1.19
CA PRO A 108 3.93 7.37 -1.99
C PRO A 108 3.98 6.62 -3.33
N TYR A 109 2.91 5.89 -3.67
CA TYR A 109 2.83 5.11 -4.92
C TYR A 109 3.16 5.94 -6.16
N GLN A 110 2.67 7.18 -6.21
CA GLN A 110 2.94 8.09 -7.32
C GLN A 110 4.44 8.31 -7.54
N LEU A 111 5.16 8.74 -6.50
CA LEU A 111 6.61 9.00 -6.60
C LEU A 111 7.39 7.75 -7.02
N LEU A 112 7.04 6.59 -6.44
CA LEU A 112 7.69 5.33 -6.76
C LEU A 112 7.48 4.93 -8.23
N ILE A 113 6.26 5.06 -8.74
CA ILE A 113 5.92 4.70 -10.11
C ILE A 113 6.58 5.66 -11.10
N GLU A 114 6.54 6.97 -10.84
CA GLU A 114 7.21 8.00 -11.65
C GLU A 114 8.70 7.70 -11.77
N PHE A 115 9.38 7.56 -10.62
CA PHE A 115 10.80 7.24 -10.57
C PHE A 115 11.10 5.93 -11.31
N GLY A 116 10.33 4.88 -11.02
CA GLY A 116 10.60 3.56 -11.54
C GLY A 116 10.40 3.45 -13.05
N LEU A 117 9.41 4.14 -13.62
CA LEU A 117 9.24 4.25 -15.06
C LEU A 117 10.39 5.02 -15.72
N ASP A 118 10.80 6.15 -15.14
CA ASP A 118 11.93 6.93 -15.64
C ASP A 118 13.26 6.15 -15.57
N PHE A 119 13.49 5.45 -14.46
CA PHE A 119 14.68 4.62 -14.27
C PHE A 119 14.68 3.42 -15.23
N ALA A 120 13.55 2.75 -15.39
CA ALA A 120 13.42 1.63 -16.31
C ALA A 120 13.50 2.08 -17.79
N GLY A 121 12.94 3.23 -18.12
CA GLY A 121 12.86 3.83 -19.46
C GLY A 121 14.22 4.21 -20.06
N ARG A 122 15.27 4.36 -19.24
CA ARG A 122 16.67 4.51 -19.71
C ARG A 122 17.19 3.28 -20.48
N ARG A 123 16.51 2.15 -20.38
CA ARG A 123 16.81 0.94 -21.15
C ARG A 123 15.93 0.91 -22.41
N LYS A 124 16.43 0.31 -23.50
CA LYS A 124 15.66 0.14 -24.75
C LYS A 124 14.56 -0.91 -24.59
N TRP A 125 13.46 -0.57 -23.95
CA TRP A 125 12.31 -1.46 -23.83
C TRP A 125 11.41 -1.39 -25.07
N ARG A 126 11.06 -2.55 -25.62
CA ARG A 126 10.05 -2.65 -26.70
C ARG A 126 8.62 -2.41 -26.20
N ARG A 127 8.38 -2.57 -24.88
CA ARG A 127 7.08 -2.44 -24.22
C ARG A 127 7.24 -1.66 -22.92
N ALA A 128 6.20 -0.95 -22.49
CA ALA A 128 6.20 -0.27 -21.20
C ALA A 128 6.61 -1.22 -20.05
N PRO A 129 7.46 -0.79 -19.10
CA PRO A 129 7.85 -1.58 -17.94
C PRO A 129 6.62 -1.89 -17.09
N ARG A 130 6.39 -3.16 -16.76
CA ARG A 130 5.26 -3.59 -15.91
C ARG A 130 5.41 -3.13 -14.45
N PRO A 131 4.35 -3.18 -13.63
CA PRO A 131 4.42 -2.80 -12.21
C PRO A 131 5.56 -3.47 -11.43
N GLY A 132 5.84 -4.76 -11.62
CA GLY A 132 6.94 -5.43 -10.93
C GLY A 132 8.34 -4.98 -11.42
N GLN A 133 8.41 -4.31 -12.56
CA GLN A 133 9.65 -3.92 -13.25
C GLN A 133 10.04 -2.46 -13.00
N VAL A 134 9.23 -1.70 -12.26
CA VAL A 134 9.56 -0.32 -11.84
C VAL A 134 10.66 -0.29 -10.77
N PHE A 135 10.98 -1.45 -10.20
CA PHE A 135 12.01 -1.61 -9.19
C PHE A 135 13.35 -2.05 -9.78
N GLY A 136 14.43 -1.85 -9.01
CA GLY A 136 15.75 -2.39 -9.33
C GLY A 136 15.75 -3.92 -9.39
N THR A 137 16.48 -4.46 -10.35
CA THR A 137 16.84 -5.90 -10.42
C THR A 137 18.02 -6.18 -9.50
N GLU A 138 18.37 -7.44 -9.28
CA GLU A 138 19.56 -7.86 -8.51
C GLU A 138 20.84 -7.09 -8.93
N ASN A 139 21.11 -7.00 -10.23
CA ASN A 139 22.28 -6.31 -10.77
C ASN A 139 22.23 -4.78 -10.70
N SER A 140 21.07 -4.19 -10.41
CA SER A 140 20.91 -2.73 -10.38
C SER A 140 20.28 -2.23 -9.07
N GLY A 141 20.19 -3.07 -8.05
CA GLY A 141 19.49 -2.77 -6.80
C GLY A 141 20.10 -1.56 -6.10
N TRP A 142 21.42 -1.58 -5.88
CA TRP A 142 22.16 -0.47 -5.29
C TRP A 142 22.02 0.83 -6.06
N ALA A 143 22.23 0.80 -7.39
CA ALA A 143 22.10 1.99 -8.23
C ALA A 143 20.67 2.53 -8.25
N TRP A 144 19.66 1.65 -8.17
CA TRP A 144 18.26 2.02 -8.10
C TRP A 144 17.93 2.73 -6.78
N ILE A 145 18.39 2.18 -5.64
CA ILE A 145 18.18 2.79 -4.31
C ILE A 145 18.85 4.17 -4.25
N ALA A 146 20.14 4.27 -4.61
CA ALA A 146 20.86 5.54 -4.57
C ALA A 146 20.22 6.62 -5.45
N LYS A 147 19.66 6.23 -6.62
CA LYS A 147 18.96 7.17 -7.51
C LYS A 147 17.56 7.50 -7.02
N LEU A 148 16.91 6.59 -6.32
CA LEU A 148 15.62 6.84 -5.69
C LEU A 148 15.78 7.85 -4.55
N GLU A 149 16.79 7.69 -3.68
CA GLU A 149 17.07 8.64 -2.60
C GLU A 149 17.28 10.06 -3.15
N GLN A 150 18.08 10.19 -4.22
CA GLN A 150 18.26 11.46 -4.93
C GLN A 150 16.96 12.01 -5.54
N PHE A 151 16.08 11.14 -6.01
CA PHE A 151 14.78 11.54 -6.58
C PHE A 151 13.81 11.99 -5.48
N LEU A 152 13.85 11.35 -4.31
CA LEU A 152 12.96 11.63 -3.19
C LEU A 152 13.35 12.90 -2.42
N ASP A 153 14.61 13.32 -2.49
CA ASP A 153 15.11 14.52 -1.83
C ASP A 153 14.21 15.75 -2.11
N GLY A 154 13.60 16.30 -1.06
CA GLY A 154 12.65 17.41 -1.10
C GLY A 154 11.24 17.03 -1.58
N ARG A 155 11.08 15.97 -2.39
CA ARG A 155 9.78 15.49 -2.90
C ARG A 155 9.00 14.73 -1.85
N PHE A 156 9.68 13.91 -1.04
CA PHE A 156 9.04 13.15 0.02
C PHE A 156 8.41 14.09 1.06
N GLU A 157 9.15 15.10 1.49
CA GLU A 157 8.67 16.14 2.40
C GLU A 157 7.56 16.97 1.75
N ALA A 158 7.61 17.19 0.43
CA ALA A 158 6.51 17.84 -0.29
C ALA A 158 5.22 17.03 -0.20
N CYS A 159 5.29 15.71 -0.44
CA CYS A 159 4.14 14.83 -0.30
C CYS A 159 3.61 14.80 1.15
N ILE A 160 4.44 14.89 2.18
CA ILE A 160 3.95 14.99 3.57
C ILE A 160 3.18 16.29 3.79
N ARG A 161 3.66 17.43 3.29
CA ARG A 161 2.99 18.72 3.48
C ARG A 161 1.66 18.80 2.76
N GLU A 162 1.63 18.23 1.56
CA GLU A 162 0.43 18.09 0.73
C GLU A 162 -0.45 16.92 1.18
N LEU A 163 -0.06 16.18 2.21
CA LEU A 163 -0.86 15.10 2.79
C LEU A 163 -2.09 15.68 3.49
N SER A 164 -3.12 16.00 2.72
CA SER A 164 -4.44 16.42 3.19
C SER A 164 -5.39 15.23 3.27
N ASP A 165 -6.59 15.49 3.79
CA ASP A 165 -7.74 14.57 3.70
C ASP A 165 -7.54 13.21 4.36
N LEU A 166 -6.81 13.20 5.49
CA LEU A 166 -6.70 12.04 6.36
C LEU A 166 -7.42 12.28 7.69
N PRO A 167 -8.76 12.18 7.72
CA PRO A 167 -9.53 12.43 8.93
C PRO A 167 -9.12 11.52 10.10
N GLU A 168 -8.57 10.33 9.83
CA GLU A 168 -8.06 9.39 10.83
C GLU A 168 -6.91 9.96 11.67
N TYR A 169 -6.15 10.91 11.14
CA TYR A 169 -5.00 11.51 11.83
C TYR A 169 -5.34 12.81 12.57
N ARG A 170 -6.54 13.36 12.34
CA ARG A 170 -6.98 14.62 12.96
C ARG A 170 -7.09 14.48 14.47
N VAL A 171 -6.87 15.58 15.20
CA VAL A 171 -6.86 15.62 16.66
C VAL A 171 -8.16 15.10 17.28
N GLU A 172 -9.32 15.38 16.68
CA GLU A 172 -10.62 14.88 17.14
C GLU A 172 -10.77 13.36 17.03
N ASN A 173 -10.02 12.74 16.12
CA ASN A 173 -10.09 11.32 15.78
C ASN A 173 -8.92 10.52 16.35
N TYR A 174 -8.09 11.16 17.18
CA TYR A 174 -6.92 10.53 17.74
C TYR A 174 -7.26 9.49 18.79
N ARG A 175 -6.67 8.30 18.64
CA ARG A 175 -6.88 7.15 19.53
C ARG A 175 -5.56 6.59 20.07
N GLY A 176 -4.43 7.25 19.82
CA GLY A 176 -3.11 6.76 20.23
C GLY A 176 -2.64 5.53 19.46
N LEU A 177 -3.18 5.31 18.25
CA LEU A 177 -2.74 4.19 17.41
C LEU A 177 -1.32 4.43 16.94
N ARG A 178 -0.53 3.36 16.83
CA ARG A 178 0.85 3.46 16.34
C ARG A 178 0.94 4.20 15.01
N SER A 179 0.05 3.87 14.07
CA SER A 179 0.00 4.55 12.77
C SER A 179 -0.20 6.07 12.89
N GLN A 180 -0.97 6.54 13.88
CA GLN A 180 -1.19 7.96 14.17
C GLN A 180 0.02 8.59 14.85
N ASN A 181 0.62 7.90 15.81
CA ASN A 181 1.79 8.36 16.55
C ASN A 181 2.97 8.57 15.60
N ASP A 182 3.23 7.62 14.69
CA ASP A 182 4.33 7.72 13.73
C ASP A 182 4.27 9.00 12.88
N LEU A 183 3.08 9.38 12.39
CA LEU A 183 2.92 10.65 11.65
C LEU A 183 3.19 11.84 12.56
N ARG A 184 2.67 11.82 13.79
CA ARG A 184 2.85 12.94 14.72
C ARG A 184 4.30 13.12 15.11
N ASP A 185 5.00 12.04 15.37
CA ASP A 185 6.42 12.05 15.69
C ASP A 185 7.21 12.61 14.51
N TYR A 186 6.92 12.18 13.29
CA TYR A 186 7.50 12.76 12.07
C TYR A 186 7.27 14.27 11.97
N LEU A 187 6.02 14.74 12.13
CA LEU A 187 5.69 16.17 12.03
C LEU A 187 6.32 17.00 13.16
N LEU A 188 6.44 16.44 14.36
CA LEU A 188 7.11 17.09 15.48
C LEU A 188 8.61 17.17 15.27
N ASP A 189 9.24 16.14 14.70
CA ASP A 189 10.65 16.16 14.33
C ASP A 189 10.92 17.15 13.20
N GLU A 190 10.03 17.24 12.21
CA GLU A 190 10.13 18.28 11.18
C GLU A 190 10.04 19.68 11.80
N LEU A 191 9.10 19.92 12.74
CA LEU A 191 8.99 21.21 13.44
C LEU A 191 10.25 21.57 14.25
N ARG A 192 10.96 20.58 14.80
CA ARG A 192 12.21 20.79 15.56
C ARG A 192 13.38 21.14 14.65
N ASN A 193 13.42 20.54 13.46
CA ASN A 193 14.57 20.60 12.55
C ASN A 193 14.35 21.54 11.35
N THR A 194 13.18 22.17 11.24
CA THR A 194 12.85 23.03 10.11
C THR A 194 13.65 24.32 10.07
N THR A 195 14.00 24.75 8.86
CA THR A 195 14.51 26.11 8.56
C THR A 195 13.38 27.07 8.17
N ARG A 196 12.15 26.59 8.10
CA ARG A 196 10.98 27.35 7.64
C ARG A 196 10.34 28.16 8.76
N PRO A 197 9.53 29.17 8.44
CA PRO A 197 8.80 29.92 9.45
C PRO A 197 7.86 29.02 10.26
N TRP A 198 8.06 28.93 11.58
CA TRP A 198 7.22 28.11 12.46
C TRP A 198 5.73 28.46 12.38
N ALA A 199 5.39 29.73 12.15
CA ALA A 199 4.00 30.15 12.00
C ALA A 199 3.30 29.43 10.84
N MET A 200 4.00 29.24 9.71
CA MET A 200 3.49 28.52 8.55
C MET A 200 3.29 27.03 8.87
N MET A 201 4.30 26.38 9.44
CA MET A 201 4.23 24.96 9.78
C MET A 201 3.14 24.66 10.82
N LEU A 202 3.02 25.50 11.84
CA LEU A 202 1.98 25.38 12.86
C LEU A 202 0.59 25.62 12.28
N GLN A 203 0.42 26.59 11.38
CA GLN A 203 -0.84 26.81 10.67
C GLN A 203 -1.24 25.54 9.90
N THR A 204 -0.34 25.01 9.07
CA THR A 204 -0.62 23.81 8.27
C THR A 204 -0.92 22.59 9.15
N TYR A 205 -0.08 22.27 10.14
CA TYR A 205 -0.23 21.02 10.91
C TYR A 205 -1.29 21.09 12.01
N CYS A 206 -1.55 22.27 12.57
CA CYS A 206 -2.48 22.40 13.69
C CYS A 206 -3.86 22.93 13.29
N LEU A 207 -3.96 23.76 12.25
CA LEU A 207 -5.21 24.43 11.90
C LEU A 207 -5.81 23.90 10.59
N GLU A 208 -5.01 23.81 9.52
CA GLU A 208 -5.49 23.34 8.21
C GLU A 208 -5.73 21.82 8.26
N HIS A 209 -4.67 21.06 8.55
CA HIS A 209 -4.74 19.60 8.58
C HIS A 209 -5.21 19.04 9.92
N ARG A 210 -4.99 19.78 11.01
CA ARG A 210 -5.35 19.41 12.39
C ARG A 210 -4.75 18.08 12.86
N TYR A 211 -3.57 17.71 12.38
CA TYR A 211 -2.87 16.48 12.80
C TYR A 211 -2.19 16.61 14.16
N LEU A 212 -1.81 17.82 14.54
CA LEU A 212 -1.22 18.16 15.83
C LEU A 212 -2.10 19.14 16.60
N SER A 213 -2.11 19.02 17.93
CA SER A 213 -2.64 20.11 18.75
C SER A 213 -1.63 21.25 18.83
N VAL A 214 -2.11 22.50 18.87
CA VAL A 214 -1.24 23.68 19.04
C VAL A 214 -0.37 23.54 20.29
N SER A 215 -0.93 23.02 21.38
CA SER A 215 -0.21 22.80 22.65
C SER A 215 0.94 21.79 22.53
N ALA A 216 0.76 20.72 21.75
CA ALA A 216 1.84 19.77 21.50
C ALA A 216 2.89 20.36 20.56
N ALA A 217 2.46 20.95 19.45
CA ALA A 217 3.36 21.47 18.42
C ALA A 217 4.19 22.67 18.92
N ILE A 218 3.63 23.56 19.73
CA ILE A 218 4.38 24.72 20.25
C ILE A 218 5.53 24.33 21.18
N LYS A 219 5.47 23.13 21.79
CA LYS A 219 6.58 22.60 22.61
C LYS A 219 7.80 22.27 21.76
N ALA A 220 7.61 21.92 20.49
CA ALA A 220 8.70 21.68 19.53
C ALA A 220 9.37 23.00 19.07
N VAL A 221 8.68 24.14 19.19
CA VAL A 221 9.23 25.45 18.82
C VAL A 221 10.17 25.98 19.91
N PRO A 222 11.34 26.55 19.57
CA PRO A 222 12.24 27.20 20.53
C PRO A 222 11.52 28.25 21.37
N LYS A 223 11.76 28.26 22.70
CA LYS A 223 11.00 29.08 23.68
C LYS A 223 10.89 30.54 23.28
N GLN A 224 11.98 31.13 22.79
CA GLN A 224 12.08 32.52 22.37
C GLN A 224 11.23 32.85 21.13
N MET A 225 10.95 31.87 20.26
CA MET A 225 10.18 32.06 19.04
C MET A 225 8.67 31.81 19.21
N ARG A 226 8.27 31.18 20.33
CA ARG A 226 6.86 30.77 20.55
C ARG A 226 5.87 31.91 20.49
N LYS A 227 6.18 33.05 21.15
CA LYS A 227 5.29 34.21 21.20
C LYS A 227 5.05 34.77 19.80
N ASN A 228 6.12 34.90 19.01
CA ASN A 228 6.05 35.41 17.64
C ASN A 228 5.26 34.45 16.75
N ALA A 229 5.56 33.16 16.80
CA ALA A 229 4.86 32.14 16.01
C ALA A 229 3.35 32.14 16.30
N ILE A 230 2.95 32.17 17.58
CA ILE A 230 1.53 32.23 17.99
C ILE A 230 0.87 33.54 17.54
N SER A 231 1.57 34.67 17.66
CA SER A 231 1.06 35.97 17.23
C SER A 231 0.78 35.99 15.73
N SER A 232 1.71 35.48 14.91
CA SER A 232 1.53 35.39 13.45
C SER A 232 0.35 34.51 13.08
N ILE A 233 0.20 33.34 13.71
CA ILE A 233 -0.93 32.44 13.45
C ILE A 233 -2.26 33.11 13.79
N ARG A 234 -2.34 33.79 14.95
CA ARG A 234 -3.55 34.53 15.36
C ARG A 234 -3.92 35.62 14.36
N SER A 235 -2.92 36.35 13.84
CA SER A 235 -3.13 37.34 12.79
C SER A 235 -3.70 36.71 11.51
N ASN A 236 -3.14 35.58 11.06
CA ASN A 236 -3.61 34.88 9.87
C ASN A 236 -5.07 34.39 10.02
N VAL A 237 -5.42 33.88 11.20
CA VAL A 237 -6.80 33.47 11.50
C VAL A 237 -7.74 34.67 11.50
N ALA A 238 -7.36 35.78 12.15
CA ALA A 238 -8.18 37.00 12.20
C ALA A 238 -8.40 37.63 10.81
N GLN A 239 -7.44 37.47 9.91
CA GLN A 239 -7.54 37.92 8.51
C GLN A 239 -8.30 36.94 7.59
N GLY A 240 -8.76 35.80 8.10
CA GLY A 240 -9.48 34.81 7.31
C GLY A 240 -8.61 34.02 6.34
N HIS A 241 -7.28 34.03 6.52
CA HIS A 241 -6.35 33.27 5.67
C HIS A 241 -6.32 31.76 6.00
N VAL A 242 -6.99 31.35 7.07
CA VAL A 242 -7.05 29.95 7.51
C VAL A 242 -8.46 29.42 7.32
N VAL A 243 -8.63 28.48 6.39
CA VAL A 243 -9.89 27.76 6.19
C VAL A 243 -9.83 26.48 7.01
N VAL A 244 -10.68 26.41 8.04
CA VAL A 244 -10.77 25.23 8.91
C VAL A 244 -11.80 24.26 8.33
N ALA A 245 -11.35 23.05 7.97
CA ALA A 245 -12.25 22.00 7.53
C ALA A 245 -13.21 21.58 8.67
N PRO A 246 -14.47 21.16 8.35
CA PRO A 246 -15.42 20.71 9.36
C PRO A 246 -14.89 19.51 10.15
N VAL A 247 -15.33 19.39 11.41
CA VAL A 247 -15.04 18.22 12.24
C VAL A 247 -15.76 17.02 11.64
N GLU A 248 -15.01 15.94 11.41
CA GLU A 248 -15.50 14.73 10.76
C GLU A 248 -15.34 13.53 11.70
N PRO A 249 -16.39 13.16 12.46
CA PRO A 249 -16.32 12.00 13.34
C PRO A 249 -16.29 10.71 12.52
N LEU A 250 -15.34 9.82 12.82
CA LEU A 250 -15.20 8.55 12.10
C LEU A 250 -15.69 7.34 12.91
N PRO A 251 -16.30 6.35 12.24
CA PRO A 251 -16.65 5.07 12.86
C PRO A 251 -15.40 4.23 13.14
N LEU A 252 -15.50 3.26 14.06
CA LEU A 252 -14.36 2.44 14.48
C LEU A 252 -13.65 1.72 13.32
N VAL A 253 -14.41 1.30 12.30
CA VAL A 253 -13.88 0.61 11.11
C VAL A 253 -12.88 1.47 10.33
N SER A 254 -12.98 2.80 10.38
CA SER A 254 -12.07 3.68 9.64
C SER A 254 -10.64 3.69 10.20
N TYR A 255 -10.45 3.18 11.42
CA TYR A 255 -9.15 3.17 12.09
C TYR A 255 -8.42 1.83 12.02
N VAL A 256 -9.03 0.82 11.42
CA VAL A 256 -8.46 -0.53 11.40
C VAL A 256 -7.26 -0.60 10.43
N PRO A 257 -6.21 -1.36 10.76
CA PRO A 257 -5.05 -1.49 9.88
C PRO A 257 -5.41 -2.19 8.58
N ALA A 258 -4.58 -2.02 7.55
CA ALA A 258 -4.75 -2.66 6.23
C ALA A 258 -5.09 -4.16 6.33
N CYS A 259 -4.37 -4.93 7.15
CA CYS A 259 -4.56 -6.37 7.32
C CYS A 259 -5.85 -6.80 8.06
N PHE A 260 -6.67 -5.87 8.55
CA PHE A 260 -7.85 -6.18 9.36
C PHE A 260 -8.84 -7.11 8.64
N GLY A 261 -9.20 -8.20 9.32
CA GLY A 261 -10.18 -9.18 8.84
C GLY A 261 -9.65 -10.17 7.80
N ILE A 262 -8.36 -10.08 7.41
CA ILE A 262 -7.76 -11.03 6.49
C ILE A 262 -7.48 -12.36 7.21
N PRO A 263 -8.04 -13.49 6.75
CA PRO A 263 -7.93 -14.79 7.42
C PRO A 263 -6.61 -15.49 7.09
N VAL A 264 -5.52 -14.94 7.60
CA VAL A 264 -4.17 -15.50 7.51
C VAL A 264 -3.58 -15.68 8.90
N PRO A 265 -2.59 -16.58 9.09
CA PRO A 265 -1.94 -16.78 10.38
C PRO A 265 -1.47 -15.45 10.98
N GLN A 266 -1.60 -15.31 12.30
CA GLN A 266 -1.19 -14.09 13.00
C GLN A 266 0.33 -13.97 13.04
N SER A 267 0.85 -12.79 12.71
CA SER A 267 2.24 -12.42 12.88
C SER A 267 2.52 -11.93 14.31
N SER A 268 3.80 -11.77 14.66
CA SER A 268 4.21 -11.24 15.96
C SER A 268 3.65 -9.84 16.24
N GLY A 269 3.39 -9.05 15.20
CA GLY A 269 2.79 -7.71 15.30
C GLY A 269 1.33 -7.70 15.77
N CYS A 270 0.61 -8.82 15.67
CA CYS A 270 -0.79 -8.90 16.08
C CYS A 270 -0.98 -8.78 17.61
N ASN A 271 0.02 -9.19 18.41
CA ASN A 271 -0.09 -9.23 19.87
C ASN A 271 -0.25 -7.85 20.51
N GLY A 272 0.27 -6.79 19.88
CA GLY A 272 0.14 -5.40 20.32
C GLY A 272 -1.00 -4.63 19.65
N CYS A 273 -1.79 -5.27 18.78
CA CYS A 273 -2.78 -4.58 17.98
C CYS A 273 -4.07 -4.32 18.78
N SER A 274 -4.46 -3.05 18.90
CA SER A 274 -5.71 -2.62 19.58
C SER A 274 -7.00 -3.18 18.96
N PHE A 275 -6.91 -3.78 17.78
CA PHE A 275 -8.04 -4.35 17.04
C PHE A 275 -8.02 -5.88 16.98
N ALA A 276 -7.11 -6.56 17.67
CA ALA A 276 -6.93 -8.02 17.55
C ALA A 276 -8.23 -8.82 17.75
N VAL A 277 -9.04 -8.46 18.75
CA VAL A 277 -10.32 -9.12 19.05
C VAL A 277 -11.34 -8.93 17.92
N GLN A 278 -11.52 -7.70 17.45
CA GLN A 278 -12.44 -7.38 16.35
C GLN A 278 -11.95 -7.97 15.03
N CYS A 279 -10.63 -8.02 14.83
CA CYS A 279 -9.98 -8.60 13.67
C CYS A 279 -10.25 -10.11 13.62
N ALA A 280 -10.09 -10.83 14.73
CA ALA A 280 -10.39 -12.26 14.81
C ALA A 280 -11.87 -12.56 14.49
N LYS A 281 -12.81 -11.76 15.02
CA LYS A 281 -14.24 -11.90 14.70
C LYS A 281 -14.50 -11.67 13.21
N SER A 282 -13.95 -10.59 12.65
CA SER A 282 -14.12 -10.24 11.23
C SER A 282 -13.49 -11.30 10.32
N SER A 283 -12.34 -11.83 10.69
CA SER A 283 -11.66 -12.92 10.01
C SER A 283 -12.49 -14.21 10.02
N GLY A 284 -13.19 -14.51 11.13
CA GLY A 284 -14.16 -15.60 11.21
C GLY A 284 -15.30 -15.43 10.20
N ILE A 285 -15.90 -14.23 10.12
CA ILE A 285 -16.97 -13.93 9.15
C ILE A 285 -16.47 -14.09 7.71
N VAL A 286 -15.25 -13.61 7.40
CA VAL A 286 -14.66 -13.78 6.06
C VAL A 286 -14.42 -15.26 5.77
N THR A 287 -13.94 -16.03 6.75
CA THR A 287 -13.70 -17.48 6.61
C THR A 287 -14.99 -18.24 6.33
N GLU A 288 -16.05 -17.97 7.09
CA GLU A 288 -17.38 -18.55 6.90
C GLU A 288 -17.92 -18.22 5.51
N ALA A 289 -17.90 -16.94 5.11
CA ALA A 289 -18.35 -16.52 3.79
C ALA A 289 -17.56 -17.16 2.64
N MET A 290 -16.24 -17.37 2.79
CA MET A 290 -15.42 -18.04 1.79
C MET A 290 -15.76 -19.54 1.70
N ASN A 291 -15.93 -20.22 2.83
CA ASN A 291 -16.32 -21.62 2.88
C ASN A 291 -17.71 -21.84 2.28
N ASP A 292 -18.69 -20.97 2.58
CA ASP A 292 -20.04 -21.07 2.06
C ASP A 292 -20.10 -20.90 0.53
N ARG A 293 -19.29 -19.98 -0.02
CA ARG A 293 -19.28 -19.68 -1.46
C ARG A 293 -18.46 -20.67 -2.28
N HIS A 294 -17.32 -21.11 -1.75
CA HIS A 294 -16.30 -21.82 -2.53
C HIS A 294 -15.95 -23.20 -1.98
N GLY A 295 -16.50 -23.60 -0.83
CA GLY A 295 -16.18 -24.84 -0.14
C GLY A 295 -14.83 -24.85 0.58
N ALA A 296 -14.08 -23.74 0.52
CA ALA A 296 -12.77 -23.58 1.14
C ALA A 296 -12.39 -22.11 1.34
N LEU A 297 -11.45 -21.87 2.25
CA LEU A 297 -10.92 -20.53 2.54
C LEU A 297 -10.20 -19.89 1.35
N SER A 298 -9.48 -20.69 0.54
CA SER A 298 -8.78 -20.20 -0.64
C SER A 298 -8.96 -21.17 -1.83
N PRO A 299 -9.94 -20.93 -2.71
CA PRO A 299 -10.12 -21.74 -3.92
C PRO A 299 -8.90 -21.68 -4.85
N LEU A 300 -8.09 -20.62 -4.76
CA LEU A 300 -6.84 -20.49 -5.50
C LEU A 300 -5.76 -21.44 -5.02
N GLN A 301 -5.62 -21.59 -3.70
CA GLN A 301 -4.66 -22.50 -3.12
C GLN A 301 -5.01 -23.94 -3.45
N ASP A 302 -6.28 -24.32 -3.29
CA ASP A 302 -6.74 -25.68 -3.58
C ASP A 302 -6.49 -26.05 -5.05
N ARG A 303 -6.88 -25.18 -5.98
CA ARG A 303 -6.63 -25.38 -7.41
C ARG A 303 -5.13 -25.51 -7.74
N ARG A 304 -4.27 -24.69 -7.10
CA ARG A 304 -2.80 -24.76 -7.25
C ARG A 304 -2.27 -26.10 -6.74
N ASP A 305 -2.71 -26.54 -5.57
CA ASP A 305 -2.26 -27.78 -4.95
C ASP A 305 -2.74 -29.02 -5.71
N GLU A 306 -3.98 -29.02 -6.22
CA GLU A 306 -4.50 -30.06 -7.12
C GLU A 306 -3.68 -30.15 -8.41
N THR A 307 -3.42 -29.02 -9.05
CA THR A 307 -2.59 -28.97 -10.27
C THR A 307 -1.19 -29.50 -10.01
N ARG A 308 -0.60 -29.16 -8.85
CA ARG A 308 0.72 -29.64 -8.42
C ARG A 308 0.72 -31.15 -8.19
N LYS A 309 -0.28 -31.67 -7.46
CA LYS A 309 -0.45 -33.10 -7.18
C LYS A 309 -0.62 -33.90 -8.48
N GLU A 310 -1.46 -33.41 -9.39
CA GLU A 310 -1.67 -34.04 -10.70
C GLU A 310 -0.39 -34.04 -11.55
N GLY A 311 0.32 -32.91 -11.60
CA GLY A 311 1.63 -32.83 -12.26
C GLY A 311 2.66 -33.81 -11.67
N GLN A 312 2.66 -34.00 -10.35
CA GLN A 312 3.50 -35.00 -9.68
C GLN A 312 3.10 -36.42 -10.06
N ARG A 313 1.80 -36.76 -10.03
CA ARG A 313 1.28 -38.07 -10.46
C ARG A 313 1.70 -38.39 -11.90
N ARG A 314 1.59 -37.43 -12.82
CA ARG A 314 2.03 -37.57 -14.22
C ARG A 314 3.54 -37.82 -14.33
N ARG A 315 4.36 -37.07 -13.61
CA ARG A 315 5.83 -37.27 -13.57
C ARG A 315 6.20 -38.64 -13.03
N THR A 316 5.60 -39.06 -11.92
CA THR A 316 5.82 -40.38 -11.33
C THR A 316 5.40 -41.50 -12.28
N ARG A 317 4.24 -41.37 -12.95
CA ARG A 317 3.77 -42.34 -13.95
C ARG A 317 4.74 -42.45 -15.12
N ARG A 318 5.20 -41.32 -15.66
CA ARG A 318 6.20 -41.30 -16.75
C ARG A 318 7.53 -41.93 -16.33
N HIS A 319 8.02 -41.60 -15.14
CA HIS A 319 9.25 -42.19 -14.61
C HIS A 319 9.13 -43.70 -14.42
N ARG A 320 8.02 -44.18 -13.85
CA ARG A 320 7.75 -45.62 -13.70
C ARG A 320 7.66 -46.32 -15.06
N ALA A 321 7.01 -45.71 -16.05
CA ALA A 321 6.94 -46.25 -17.41
C ALA A 321 8.32 -46.31 -18.09
N LEU A 322 9.15 -45.27 -17.95
CA LEU A 322 10.53 -45.26 -18.46
C LEU A 322 11.40 -46.31 -17.77
N LYS A 323 11.27 -46.46 -16.45
CA LYS A 323 11.99 -47.49 -15.68
C LYS A 323 11.56 -48.89 -16.11
N ALA A 324 10.26 -49.13 -16.30
CA ALA A 324 9.75 -50.41 -16.81
C ALA A 324 10.24 -50.70 -18.23
N ALA A 325 10.21 -49.71 -19.12
CA ALA A 325 10.74 -49.84 -20.49
C ALA A 325 12.25 -50.08 -20.52
N SER A 326 13.01 -49.44 -19.63
CA SER A 326 14.44 -49.69 -19.47
C SER A 326 14.70 -51.10 -18.94
N ALA A 327 13.94 -51.57 -17.95
CA ALA A 327 14.04 -52.92 -17.39
C ALA A 327 13.73 -54.00 -18.43
N LEU A 328 12.74 -53.77 -19.29
CA LEU A 328 12.42 -54.63 -20.44
C LEU A 328 13.53 -54.66 -21.49
N ARG A 329 14.29 -53.57 -21.67
CA ARG A 329 15.44 -53.51 -22.60
C ARG A 329 16.72 -54.14 -22.03
N SER A 330 16.87 -54.14 -20.70
CA SER A 330 18.04 -54.71 -20.01
C SER A 330 17.87 -56.19 -19.63
N ASN A 331 16.70 -56.79 -19.91
CA ASN A 331 16.48 -58.23 -19.87
C ASN A 331 16.24 -58.77 -21.30
N PRO A 332 17.27 -58.86 -22.17
CA PRO A 332 17.23 -59.81 -23.25
C PRO A 332 17.43 -61.20 -22.62
N SER A 333 16.36 -61.98 -22.47
CA SER A 333 16.49 -63.36 -22.00
C SER A 333 17.37 -64.16 -22.96
N LEU A 334 18.31 -64.89 -22.35
CA LEU A 334 18.83 -66.23 -22.70
C LEU A 334 18.14 -66.94 -23.88
#